data_AF-A0A399E6F9-F1
#
_entry.id   AF-A0A399E6F9-F1
#
_cell.length_a   1.000
_cell.length_b   1.000
_cell.length_c   1.000
_cell.angle_alpha   90.00
_cell.angle_beta   90.00
_cell.angle_gamma   90.00
#
_symmetry.space_group_name_H-M   'P 1'
#
loop_
_entity.id
_entity.type
_entity.pdbx_description
1 polymer ?
#
loop_
_entity_poly.entity_id
_entity_poly.type
_entity_poly.pdbx_seq_one_letter_code
_entity_poly.pdbx_strand_id
1 'polypeptide(L)'
;MDDKKLNPLRLVLLTALIGYFAFLFTRPQPEEPLATQVPAPAPATTPASTCLGQITQVAQGANEIRLTITGSAERILVYTDQGNITASTWETGSAGEYRIRTPGPATAVQLDDCPVLNLR
;
A
#
# COMPACT_ATOMS: atom_id res chain seq x y z
N MET A 1 12.41 46.12 18.18
CA MET A 1 11.50 44.94 18.14
C MET A 1 11.22 44.73 16.67
N ASP A 2 12.24 44.22 16.01
CA ASP A 2 12.53 44.43 14.60
C ASP A 2 11.90 43.34 13.73
N ASP A 3 11.80 43.68 12.45
CA ASP A 3 11.53 42.76 11.34
C ASP A 3 10.15 42.10 11.29
N LYS A 4 9.10 42.92 11.42
CA LYS A 4 7.75 42.56 10.94
C LYS A 4 7.61 42.72 9.42
N LYS A 5 8.65 42.39 8.66
CA LYS A 5 8.52 42.11 7.22
C LYS A 5 8.08 40.66 7.09
N LEU A 6 6.76 40.43 7.15
CA LEU A 6 6.17 39.20 6.67
C LEU A 6 6.58 39.02 5.21
N ASN A 7 7.57 38.16 4.96
CA ASN A 7 8.04 37.89 3.61
C ASN A 7 6.83 37.44 2.79
N PRO A 8 6.46 38.14 1.70
CA PRO A 8 5.29 37.78 0.88
C PRO A 8 5.35 36.31 0.44
N LEU A 9 6.56 35.76 0.27
CA LEU A 9 6.79 34.36 0.00
C LEU A 9 6.25 33.44 1.12
N ARG A 10 6.45 33.78 2.40
CA ARG A 10 5.93 33.02 3.54
C ARG A 10 4.40 33.06 3.61
N LEU A 11 3.80 34.19 3.26
CA LEU A 11 2.35 34.33 3.23
C LEU A 11 1.75 33.41 2.16
N VAL A 12 2.29 33.43 0.94
CA VAL A 12 1.87 32.56 -0.17
C VAL A 12 2.01 31.08 0.20
N LEU A 13 3.11 30.71 0.84
CA LEU A 13 3.37 29.32 1.25
C LEU A 13 2.36 28.85 2.32
N LEU A 14 2.02 29.70 3.29
CA LEU A 14 0.99 29.40 4.28
C LEU A 14 -0.39 29.27 3.64
N THR A 15 -0.75 30.15 2.70
CA THR A 15 -2.04 30.07 2.01
C THR A 15 -2.15 28.80 1.17
N ALA A 16 -1.09 28.40 0.48
CA ALA A 16 -1.06 27.16 -0.29
C ALA A 16 -1.20 25.92 0.60
N LEU A 17 -0.54 25.90 1.77
CA LEU A 17 -0.64 24.83 2.77
C LEU A 17 -2.07 24.69 3.30
N ILE A 18 -2.70 25.80 3.69
CA ILE A 18 -4.08 25.80 4.19
C ILE A 18 -5.05 25.30 3.10
N GLY A 19 -4.88 25.77 1.86
CA GLY A 19 -5.70 25.31 0.72
C GLY A 19 -5.53 23.82 0.44
N TYR A 20 -4.30 23.30 0.51
CA TYR A 20 -4.00 21.89 0.31
C TYR A 20 -4.66 21.00 1.37
N PHE A 21 -4.59 21.38 2.65
CA PHE A 21 -5.23 20.62 3.72
C PHE A 21 -6.76 20.70 3.66
N ALA A 22 -7.33 21.86 3.32
CA ALA A 22 -8.76 21.98 3.09
C ALA A 22 -9.24 21.08 1.94
N PHE A 23 -8.45 20.98 0.86
CA PHE A 23 -8.72 20.09 -0.26
C PHE A 23 -8.62 18.60 0.12
N LEU A 24 -7.69 18.22 1.01
CA LEU A 24 -7.62 16.85 1.51
C LEU A 24 -8.84 16.48 2.36
N PHE A 25 -9.35 17.41 3.17
CA PHE A 25 -10.56 17.20 3.97
C PHE A 25 -11.85 17.10 3.14
N THR A 26 -11.87 17.66 1.93
CA THR A 26 -13.02 17.53 1.02
C THR A 26 -12.95 16.31 0.11
N ARG A 27 -11.89 15.49 0.19
CA ARG A 27 -11.87 14.20 -0.53
C ARG A 27 -12.72 13.18 0.23
N PRO A 28 -13.84 12.69 -0.35
CA PRO A 28 -14.59 11.61 0.25
C PRO A 28 -13.72 10.36 0.35
N GLN A 29 -13.64 9.76 1.54
CA GLN A 29 -13.09 8.41 1.68
C GLN A 29 -13.98 7.43 0.92
N PRO A 30 -13.42 6.47 0.17
CA PRO A 30 -14.18 5.37 -0.38
C PRO A 30 -14.85 4.59 0.76
N GLU A 31 -16.17 4.62 0.79
CA GLU A 31 -17.00 3.91 1.75
C GLU A 31 -16.99 2.42 1.38
N GLU A 32 -16.39 1.56 2.21
CA GLU A 32 -16.51 0.11 2.09
C GLU A 32 -17.98 -0.30 2.35
N PRO A 33 -18.65 -0.99 1.42
CA PRO A 33 -20.07 -1.30 1.57
C PRO A 33 -20.29 -2.41 2.60
N LEU A 34 -21.15 -2.15 3.58
CA LEU A 34 -21.75 -3.17 4.46
C LEU A 34 -22.52 -4.18 3.60
N ALA A 35 -21.91 -5.35 3.36
CA ALA A 35 -22.55 -6.45 2.65
C ALA A 35 -23.64 -7.10 3.53
N THR A 36 -24.90 -6.94 3.12
CA THR A 36 -26.05 -7.74 3.56
C THR A 36 -25.84 -9.21 3.21
N GLN A 37 -25.86 -10.10 4.21
CA GLN A 37 -25.77 -11.54 4.00
C GLN A 37 -27.16 -12.14 3.72
N VAL A 38 -27.33 -12.73 2.54
CA VAL A 38 -28.41 -13.68 2.20
C VAL A 38 -27.82 -15.10 2.29
N PRO A 39 -28.46 -16.08 2.96
CA PRO A 39 -27.84 -17.39 3.18
C PRO A 39 -28.15 -18.46 2.10
N ALA A 40 -27.15 -19.33 1.89
CA ALA A 40 -27.12 -20.71 1.35
C ALA A 40 -26.70 -20.92 -0.13
N PRO A 41 -26.10 -22.07 -0.53
CA PRO A 41 -25.48 -23.18 0.25
C PRO A 41 -24.00 -23.52 -0.13
N ALA A 42 -23.29 -24.22 0.75
CA ALA A 42 -21.95 -24.81 0.55
C ALA A 42 -21.99 -26.08 -0.35
N PRO A 43 -20.87 -26.73 -0.79
CA PRO A 43 -19.47 -26.52 -0.42
C PRO A 43 -18.43 -26.61 -1.57
N ALA A 44 -17.38 -25.80 -1.49
CA ALA A 44 -16.05 -26.18 -1.93
C ALA A 44 -15.07 -25.59 -0.91
N THR A 45 -14.19 -26.43 -0.36
CA THR A 45 -13.08 -26.03 0.50
C THR A 45 -12.07 -25.22 -0.33
N THR A 46 -12.42 -23.98 -0.67
CA THR A 46 -11.43 -22.92 -0.77
C THR A 46 -10.94 -22.71 0.66
N PRO A 47 -9.61 -22.75 0.94
CA PRO A 47 -9.15 -22.13 2.16
C PRO A 47 -9.71 -20.72 2.15
N ALA A 48 -10.41 -20.34 3.23
CA ALA A 48 -10.81 -18.97 3.43
C ALA A 48 -9.51 -18.16 3.43
N SER A 49 -9.14 -17.63 2.27
CA SER A 49 -8.10 -16.63 2.11
C SER A 49 -8.60 -15.43 2.88
N THR A 50 -8.31 -15.43 4.18
CA THR A 50 -8.58 -14.29 5.05
C THR A 50 -7.47 -13.30 4.74
N CYS A 51 -7.48 -12.82 3.49
CA CYS A 51 -6.50 -11.93 2.94
C CYS A 51 -6.77 -10.58 3.59
N LEU A 52 -6.08 -10.36 4.72
CA LEU A 52 -6.24 -9.15 5.52
C LEU A 52 -5.49 -7.96 4.90
N GLY A 53 -4.71 -8.17 3.84
CA GLY A 53 -3.94 -7.14 3.16
C GLY A 53 -4.17 -7.13 1.65
N GLN A 54 -4.29 -5.96 1.05
CA GLN A 54 -4.41 -5.78 -0.40
C GLN A 54 -3.25 -4.96 -0.93
N ILE A 55 -2.68 -5.38 -2.06
CA ILE A 55 -1.64 -4.62 -2.76
C ILE A 55 -2.32 -3.57 -3.63
N THR A 56 -2.15 -2.29 -3.31
CA THR A 56 -2.76 -1.18 -4.04
C THR A 56 -1.84 -0.58 -5.09
N GLN A 57 -0.53 -0.60 -4.84
CA GLN A 57 0.46 -0.08 -5.78
C GLN A 57 1.69 -0.96 -5.79
N VAL A 58 2.28 -1.11 -6.97
CA VAL A 58 3.53 -1.83 -7.18
C VAL A 58 4.41 -1.02 -8.10
N ALA A 59 5.61 -0.65 -7.63
CA ALA A 59 6.65 -0.08 -8.46
C ALA A 59 7.84 -1.04 -8.53
N GLN A 60 8.14 -1.51 -9.73
CA GLN A 60 9.25 -2.42 -9.99
C GLN A 60 10.50 -1.65 -10.40
N GLY A 61 11.60 -1.91 -9.72
CA GLY A 61 12.94 -1.52 -10.11
C GLY A 61 13.81 -2.75 -10.44
N ALA A 62 15.04 -2.50 -10.90
CA ALA A 62 15.96 -3.57 -11.28
C ALA A 62 16.42 -4.46 -10.09
N ASN A 63 16.53 -3.87 -8.89
CA ASN A 63 16.99 -4.55 -7.67
C ASN A 63 16.13 -4.23 -6.43
N GLU A 64 14.98 -3.60 -6.64
CA GLU A 64 14.07 -3.18 -5.58
C GLU A 64 12.64 -3.25 -6.09
N ILE A 65 11.73 -3.73 -5.27
CA ILE A 65 10.29 -3.59 -5.48
C ILE A 65 9.70 -2.76 -4.35
N ARG A 66 8.87 -1.79 -4.72
CA ARG A 66 8.09 -0.98 -3.78
C ARG A 66 6.64 -1.40 -3.87
N LEU A 67 6.07 -1.72 -2.72
CA LEU A 67 4.70 -2.17 -2.59
C LEU A 67 3.97 -1.22 -1.65
N THR A 68 2.77 -0.81 -2.03
CA THR A 68 1.83 -0.17 -1.11
C THR A 68 0.78 -1.21 -0.75
N ILE A 69 0.76 -1.66 0.50
CA ILE A 69 -0.19 -2.64 1.01
C ILE A 69 -1.14 -1.94 1.97
N THR A 70 -2.43 -2.09 1.74
CA THR A 70 -3.50 -1.64 2.65
C THR A 70 -4.03 -2.82 3.43
N GLY A 71 -4.09 -2.72 4.75
CA GLY A 71 -4.48 -3.81 5.65
C GLY A 71 -3.28 -4.44 6.36
N SER A 72 -3.41 -5.69 6.79
CA SER A 72 -2.37 -6.41 7.52
C SER A 72 -1.95 -7.69 6.80
N ALA A 73 -0.64 -7.89 6.68
CA ALA A 73 -0.03 -9.17 6.30
C ALA A 73 1.22 -9.36 7.17
N GLU A 74 1.60 -10.59 7.48
CA GLU A 74 2.83 -10.87 8.25
C GLU A 74 4.05 -11.03 7.32
N ARG A 75 3.82 -11.62 6.15
CA ARG A 75 4.86 -11.99 5.20
C ARG A 75 4.50 -11.56 3.78
N ILE A 76 5.52 -11.19 3.03
CA ILE A 76 5.46 -10.86 1.61
C ILE A 76 6.40 -11.81 0.87
N LEU A 77 5.86 -12.61 -0.04
CA LEU A 77 6.63 -13.46 -0.94
C LEU A 77 6.78 -12.73 -2.27
N VAL A 78 8.02 -12.47 -2.66
CA VAL A 78 8.36 -11.89 -3.96
C VAL A 78 9.00 -12.96 -4.82
N TYR A 79 8.36 -13.24 -5.95
CA TYR A 79 8.86 -14.16 -6.96
C TYR A 79 9.72 -13.37 -7.93
N THR A 80 10.96 -13.82 -8.13
CA THR A 80 11.87 -13.28 -9.14
C THR A 80 12.34 -14.41 -10.05
N ASP A 81 12.92 -14.07 -11.20
CA ASP A 81 13.54 -15.02 -12.11
C ASP A 81 14.79 -15.72 -11.53
N GLN A 82 15.42 -15.10 -10.52
CA GLN A 82 16.61 -15.60 -9.85
C GLN A 82 16.32 -16.35 -8.54
N GLY A 83 15.07 -16.37 -8.09
CA GLY A 83 14.65 -17.05 -6.87
C GLY A 83 13.58 -16.29 -6.08
N ASN A 84 12.90 -17.00 -5.17
CA ASN A 84 11.84 -16.43 -4.36
C ASN A 84 12.42 -15.83 -3.08
N ILE A 85 11.97 -14.65 -2.72
CA ILE A 85 12.33 -13.98 -1.46
C ILE A 85 11.10 -13.93 -0.59
N THR A 86 11.25 -14.28 0.68
CA THR A 86 10.23 -13.97 1.68
C THR A 86 10.75 -12.85 2.55
N ALA A 87 10.04 -11.72 2.55
CA ALA A 87 10.34 -10.57 3.38
C ALA A 87 9.21 -10.38 4.38
N SER A 88 9.51 -9.97 5.60
CA SER A 88 8.46 -9.66 6.56
C SER A 88 7.98 -8.22 6.42
N THR A 89 6.67 -8.01 6.55
CA THR A 89 6.06 -6.68 6.50
C THR A 89 6.63 -5.76 7.59
N TRP A 90 6.86 -6.27 8.81
CA TRP A 90 7.38 -5.47 9.93
C TRP A 90 8.84 -5.04 9.75
N GLU A 91 9.63 -5.81 8.99
CA GLU A 91 11.03 -5.46 8.66
C GLU A 91 11.12 -4.51 7.48
N THR A 92 10.22 -4.70 6.51
CA THR A 92 10.44 -4.20 5.15
C THR A 92 9.69 -2.90 4.86
N GLY A 93 8.85 -2.44 5.78
CA GLY A 93 8.03 -1.26 5.56
C GLY A 93 7.36 -0.73 6.81
N SER A 94 6.82 0.48 6.71
CA SER A 94 5.98 1.08 7.75
C SER A 94 4.85 1.88 7.11
N ALA A 95 3.72 2.00 7.81
CA ALA A 95 2.55 2.76 7.36
C ALA A 95 2.01 2.37 5.97
N GLY A 96 2.16 1.10 5.56
CA GLY A 96 1.63 0.60 4.30
C GLY A 96 2.59 0.70 3.11
N GLU A 97 3.78 1.29 3.26
CA GLU A 97 4.82 1.28 2.22
C GLU A 97 5.93 0.27 2.54
N TYR A 98 6.22 -0.63 1.61
CA TYR A 98 7.20 -1.71 1.77
C TYR A 98 8.23 -1.69 0.65
N ARG A 99 9.51 -1.81 0.99
CA ARG A 99 10.64 -1.76 0.05
C ARG A 99 11.50 -3.00 0.16
N ILE A 100 11.29 -3.95 -0.75
CA ILE A 100 11.98 -5.24 -0.72
C ILE A 100 13.14 -5.18 -1.71
N ARG A 101 14.36 -5.46 -1.26
CA ARG A 101 15.51 -5.62 -2.15
C ARG A 101 15.41 -6.98 -2.82
N THR A 102 15.44 -6.98 -4.14
CA THR A 102 15.37 -8.19 -4.96
C THR A 102 16.67 -8.36 -5.74
N PRO A 103 17.14 -9.60 -5.98
CA PRO A 103 18.37 -9.84 -6.75
C PRO A 103 18.15 -9.58 -8.26
N GLY A 104 16.89 -9.55 -8.69
CA GLY A 104 16.48 -9.25 -10.06
C GLY A 104 15.04 -8.71 -10.11
N PRO A 105 14.47 -8.55 -11.32
CA PRO A 105 13.12 -8.06 -11.51
C PRO A 105 12.08 -9.04 -10.93
N ALA A 106 11.11 -8.51 -10.18
CA ALA A 106 10.02 -9.31 -9.65
C ALA A 106 9.04 -9.73 -10.78
N THR A 107 8.63 -10.98 -10.79
CA THR A 107 7.64 -11.52 -11.74
C THR A 107 6.25 -11.61 -11.13
N ALA A 108 6.18 -11.87 -9.81
CA ALA A 108 4.94 -11.90 -9.05
C ALA A 108 5.19 -11.56 -7.58
N VAL A 109 4.13 -11.19 -6.87
CA VAL A 109 4.15 -10.92 -5.43
C VAL A 109 2.94 -11.58 -4.79
N GLN A 110 3.12 -12.16 -3.62
CA GLN A 110 2.06 -12.78 -2.85
C GLN A 110 2.14 -12.31 -1.40
N LEU A 111 0.99 -11.95 -0.84
CA LEU A 111 0.87 -11.68 0.59
C LEU A 111 0.42 -12.95 1.31
N ASP A 112 0.69 -13.00 2.61
CA ASP A 112 0.22 -14.06 3.49
C ASP A 112 -1.30 -14.27 3.35
N ASP A 113 -1.70 -15.52 3.10
CA ASP A 113 -3.09 -15.92 2.84
C ASP A 113 -3.83 -15.15 1.72
N CYS A 114 -3.08 -14.50 0.82
CA CYS A 114 -3.61 -13.75 -0.32
C CYS A 114 -3.26 -14.39 -1.66
N PRO A 115 -4.05 -14.10 -2.72
CA PRO A 115 -3.73 -14.55 -4.06
C PRO A 115 -2.43 -13.93 -4.57
N VAL A 116 -1.74 -14.66 -5.44
CA VAL A 116 -0.54 -14.19 -6.13
C VAL A 116 -0.92 -13.10 -7.12
N LEU A 117 -0.33 -11.91 -6.96
CA LEU A 117 -0.40 -10.82 -7.92
C LEU A 117 0.74 -10.97 -8.93
N ASN A 118 0.39 -11.30 -10.16
CA ASN A 118 1.34 -11.31 -11.27
C ASN A 118 1.64 -9.88 -11.71
N LEU A 119 2.93 -9.59 -11.96
CA LEU A 119 3.41 -8.27 -12.34
C LEU A 119 3.96 -8.23 -13.78
N ARG A 120 3.81 -9.34 -14.51
CA ARG A 120 4.28 -9.54 -15.88
C ARG A 120 3.19 -9.20 -16.90
#